data_AF-A0A820LXM4-F1
#
_entry.id   AF-A0A820LXM4-F1
#
_cell.length_a   1.000
_cell.length_b   1.000
_cell.length_c   1.000
_cell.angle_alpha   90.00
_cell.angle_beta   90.00
_cell.angle_gamma   90.00
#
_symmetry.space_group_name_H-M   'P 1'
#
loop_
_entity.id
_entity.type
_entity.pdbx_description
1 polymer ?
#
loop_
_entity_poly.entity_id
_entity_poly.type
_entity_poly.pdbx_seq_one_letter_code
_entity_poly.pdbx_strand_id
1 'polypeptide(L)'
;VKKLLIARDAIISTPAVSCVIRKYGTDGGIVLTASHNPGGIDDDFGVKFNIANGGPALEAVTNSVYDKTRQLTNIRLCPTLTNIDLLTLGKHIYE
;
A
#
# COMPACT_ATOMS: atom_id res chain seq x y z
N VAL A 1 2.52 9.11 8.61
CA VAL A 1 2.89 7.67 8.69
C VAL A 1 4.13 7.57 9.56
N LYS A 2 4.17 6.64 10.54
CA LYS A 2 5.31 6.49 11.46
C LYS A 2 6.21 5.28 11.15
N LYS A 3 5.67 4.26 10.49
CA LYS A 3 6.37 3.01 10.17
C LYS A 3 5.71 2.38 8.94
N LEU A 4 6.54 1.85 8.03
CA LEU A 4 6.10 1.02 6.92
C LEU A 4 6.70 -0.38 7.07
N LEU A 5 5.92 -1.40 6.72
CA LEU A 5 6.38 -2.77 6.52
C LEU A 5 6.29 -3.05 5.03
N ILE A 6 7.42 -3.24 4.36
CA ILE A 6 7.50 -3.45 2.93
C ILE A 6 8.12 -4.83 2.70
N ALA A 7 7.52 -5.64 1.83
CA ALA A 7 8.05 -6.94 1.48
C ALA A 7 9.34 -6.79 0.67
N ARG A 8 10.23 -7.78 0.76
CA ARG A 8 11.43 -7.85 -0.07
C ARG A 8 11.02 -7.79 -1.54
N ASP A 9 11.74 -6.99 -2.32
CA ASP A 9 11.49 -6.75 -3.74
C ASP A 9 10.10 -6.13 -4.03
N ALA A 10 9.44 -5.59 -3.01
CA ALA A 10 8.04 -5.15 -3.05
C ALA A 10 7.03 -6.24 -3.49
N ILE A 11 7.42 -7.52 -3.46
CA ILE A 11 6.55 -8.64 -3.88
C ILE A 11 5.91 -9.30 -2.66
N ILE A 12 4.58 -9.27 -2.62
CA ILE A 12 3.79 -9.97 -1.61
C ILE A 12 2.40 -10.30 -2.15
N SER A 13 1.90 -11.49 -1.86
CA SER A 13 0.55 -11.88 -2.25
C SER A 13 -0.51 -11.24 -1.35
N THR A 14 -1.72 -11.01 -1.87
CA THR A 14 -2.84 -10.45 -1.09
C THR A 14 -3.12 -11.22 0.23
N PRO A 15 -3.12 -12.57 0.25
CA PRO A 15 -3.26 -13.32 1.50
C PRO A 15 -2.12 -13.05 2.49
N ALA A 16 -0.88 -12.92 2.01
CA ALA A 16 0.27 -12.62 2.86
C ALA A 16 0.20 -11.19 3.44
N VAL A 17 -0.30 -10.21 2.67
CA VAL A 17 -0.56 -8.86 3.20
C VAL A 17 -1.55 -8.93 4.37
N SER A 18 -2.67 -9.65 4.20
CA SER A 18 -3.66 -9.85 5.25
C SER A 18 -3.05 -10.47 6.52
N CYS A 19 -2.20 -11.48 6.34
CA CYS A 19 -1.46 -12.12 7.44
C CYS A 19 -0.52 -11.13 8.15
N VAL A 20 0.27 -10.34 7.41
CA VAL A 20 1.20 -9.35 7.96
C VAL A 20 0.46 -8.26 8.74
N ILE A 21 -0.63 -7.70 8.20
CA ILE A 21 -1.46 -6.70 8.88
C ILE A 21 -1.91 -7.24 10.25
N ARG A 22 -2.48 -8.45 10.27
CA ARG A 22 -2.99 -9.08 11.49
C ARG A 22 -1.88 -9.44 12.48
N LYS A 23 -0.75 -9.96 11.98
CA LYS A 23 0.39 -10.38 12.79
C LYS A 23 1.07 -9.21 13.50
N TYR A 24 1.16 -8.06 12.84
CA TYR A 24 1.86 -6.88 13.36
C TYR A 24 0.94 -5.77 13.84
N GLY A 25 -0.38 -5.93 13.73
CA GLY A 25 -1.38 -4.95 14.18
C GLY A 25 -1.23 -3.60 13.48
N THR A 26 -1.04 -3.59 12.16
CA THR A 26 -0.92 -2.33 11.41
C THR A 26 -2.28 -1.66 11.22
N ASP A 27 -2.29 -0.36 10.93
CA ASP A 27 -3.52 0.38 10.63
C ASP A 27 -4.25 -0.15 9.37
N GLY A 28 -3.50 -0.82 8.50
CA GLY A 28 -3.95 -1.41 7.24
C GLY A 28 -2.76 -1.74 6.34
N GLY A 29 -3.02 -1.92 5.04
CA GLY A 29 -1.98 -2.16 4.05
C GLY A 29 -2.43 -1.76 2.64
N ILE A 30 -1.50 -1.17 1.89
CA ILE A 30 -1.68 -0.87 0.47
C ILE A 30 -1.21 -2.09 -0.33
N VAL A 31 -2.03 -2.52 -1.29
CA VAL A 31 -1.73 -3.66 -2.16
C VAL A 31 -1.73 -3.19 -3.61
N LEU A 32 -0.59 -3.31 -4.28
CA LEU A 32 -0.42 -2.98 -5.69
C LEU A 32 -0.73 -4.25 -6.50
N THR A 33 -1.92 -4.31 -7.12
CA THR A 33 -2.39 -5.49 -7.83
C THR A 33 -3.50 -5.18 -8.83
N ALA A 34 -3.34 -5.64 -10.07
CA ALA A 34 -4.41 -5.73 -11.07
C ALA A 34 -5.36 -6.93 -10.81
N SER A 35 -5.06 -7.76 -9.81
CA SER A 35 -5.81 -8.96 -9.45
C SER A 35 -5.93 -9.95 -10.60
N HIS A 36 -7.06 -9.96 -11.30
CA HIS A 36 -7.31 -10.82 -12.46
C HIS A 36 -7.28 -10.03 -13.77
N ASN A 37 -7.21 -8.70 -13.70
CA ASN A 37 -7.11 -7.86 -14.88
C ASN A 37 -5.70 -8.02 -15.47
N PRO A 38 -5.57 -7.96 -16.81
CA PRO A 38 -4.28 -7.78 -17.44
C PRO A 38 -3.55 -6.58 -16.82
N GLY A 39 -2.25 -6.72 -16.60
CA GLY A 39 -1.40 -5.62 -16.15
C GLY A 39 -0.30 -5.37 -17.17
N GLY A 40 0.15 -4.12 -17.27
CA GLY A 40 1.06 -3.71 -18.33
C GLY A 40 1.15 -2.19 -18.42
N ILE A 41 2.06 -1.69 -19.27
CA ILE A 41 2.24 -0.25 -19.51
C ILE A 41 0.99 0.40 -20.10
N ASP A 42 0.23 -0.38 -20.88
CA ASP A 42 -1.02 0.02 -21.54
C ASP A 42 -2.27 -0.59 -20.87
N ASP A 43 -2.08 -1.35 -19.79
CA ASP A 43 -3.15 -2.06 -19.06
C ASP A 43 -3.24 -1.57 -17.59
N ASP A 44 -3.94 -2.32 -16.74
CA ASP A 44 -4.29 -1.84 -15.40
C ASP A 44 -3.11 -1.83 -14.41
N PHE A 45 -3.06 -0.75 -13.64
CA PHE A 45 -2.32 -0.68 -12.38
C PHE A 45 -3.29 -0.47 -11.22
N GLY A 46 -3.66 -1.57 -10.56
CA GLY A 46 -4.59 -1.51 -9.43
C GLY A 46 -3.91 -1.17 -8.11
N VAL A 47 -4.53 -0.27 -7.34
CA VAL A 47 -4.12 0.06 -5.96
C VAL A 47 -5.31 -0.23 -5.03
N LYS A 48 -5.11 -1.13 -4.07
CA LYS A 48 -6.14 -1.53 -3.09
C LYS A 48 -5.68 -1.19 -1.68
N PHE A 49 -6.64 -1.05 -0.78
CA PHE A 49 -6.38 -0.89 0.65
C PHE A 49 -7.09 -1.97 1.45
N ASN A 50 -6.32 -2.66 2.30
CA ASN A 50 -6.83 -3.54 3.33
C ASN A 50 -6.81 -2.80 4.67
N ILE A 51 -7.87 -2.98 5.46
CA ILE A 51 -8.01 -2.34 6.79
C ILE A 51 -7.33 -3.18 7.88
N ALA A 52 -7.30 -2.67 9.12
CA ALA A 52 -6.61 -3.29 10.26
C ALA A 52 -6.99 -4.75 10.57
N ASN A 53 -8.17 -5.23 10.16
CA ASN A 53 -8.54 -6.65 10.32
C ASN A 53 -7.89 -7.57 9.26
N GLY A 54 -7.13 -7.00 8.31
CA GLY A 54 -6.49 -7.67 7.19
C GLY A 54 -7.39 -7.91 5.97
N GLY A 55 -8.68 -7.60 6.06
CA GLY A 55 -9.65 -7.70 4.97
C GLY A 55 -9.67 -6.45 4.08
N PRO A 56 -10.42 -6.49 2.97
CA PRO A 56 -10.57 -5.34 2.08
C PRO A 56 -11.25 -4.17 2.81
N ALA A 57 -10.98 -2.96 2.34
CA ALA A 57 -11.67 -1.76 2.82
C ALA A 57 -13.20 -1.88 2.64
N LEU A 58 -13.94 -1.39 3.63
CA LEU A 58 -15.39 -1.27 3.55
C LEU A 58 -15.78 -0.24 2.49
N GLU A 59 -16.98 -0.38 1.93
CA GLU A 59 -17.48 0.53 0.89
C GLU A 59 -17.49 2.00 1.34
N ALA A 60 -17.83 2.27 2.60
CA ALA A 60 -17.78 3.62 3.16
C ALA A 60 -16.37 4.23 3.10
N VAL A 61 -15.32 3.41 3.28
CA VAL A 61 -13.93 3.85 3.17
C VAL A 61 -13.55 4.08 1.71
N THR A 62 -13.90 3.16 0.80
CA THR A 62 -13.57 3.31 -0.63
C THR A 62 -14.27 4.51 -1.26
N ASN A 63 -15.54 4.76 -0.91
CA ASN A 63 -16.29 5.92 -1.38
C ASN A 63 -15.68 7.22 -0.84
N SER A 64 -15.31 7.26 0.45
CA SER A 64 -14.62 8.42 1.02
C SER A 64 -13.27 8.70 0.34
N VAL A 65 -12.51 7.66 -0.01
CA VAL A 65 -11.27 7.81 -0.78
C VAL A 65 -11.57 8.37 -2.17
N TYR A 66 -12.55 7.82 -2.88
CA TYR A 66 -12.97 8.31 -4.19
C TYR A 66 -13.34 9.81 -4.16
N ASP A 67 -14.21 10.22 -3.23
CA ASP A 67 -14.61 11.62 -3.09
C ASP A 67 -13.41 12.54 -2.82
N LYS A 68 -12.46 12.10 -1.99
CA LYS A 68 -11.21 12.84 -1.73
C LYS A 68 -10.31 12.94 -2.96
N THR A 69 -10.22 11.89 -3.79
CA THR A 69 -9.39 11.94 -5.01
C THR A 69 -9.88 13.01 -5.98
N ARG A 70 -11.21 13.25 -6.04
CA ARG A 70 -11.82 14.28 -6.90
C ARG A 70 -11.58 15.71 -6.43
N GLN A 71 -11.20 15.89 -5.17
CA GLN A 71 -10.99 17.19 -4.53
C GLN A 71 -9.51 17.47 -4.23
N LEU A 72 -8.62 16.56 -4.62
CA LEU A 72 -7.20 16.63 -4.27
C LEU A 72 -6.53 17.80 -5.00
N THR A 73 -6.07 18.80 -4.25
CA THR A 73 -5.36 19.97 -4.83
C THR A 73 -3.85 19.86 -4.73
N ASN A 74 -3.33 19.03 -3.82
CA ASN A 74 -1.91 18.86 -3.57
C ASN A 74 -1.59 17.46 -3.05
N ILE A 75 -0.39 16.97 -3.33
CA ILE A 75 0.17 15.73 -2.79
C ILE A 75 1.32 16.10 -1.85
N ARG A 76 1.33 15.51 -0.65
CA ARG A 76 2.45 15.66 0.29
C ARG A 76 3.51 14.62 -0.05
N LEU A 77 4.67 15.10 -0.48
CA LEU A 77 5.83 14.26 -0.80
C LEU A 77 6.95 14.50 0.24
N CYS A 78 7.80 13.50 0.41
CA CYS A 78 9.02 13.61 1.21
C CYS A 78 10.23 13.58 0.26
N PRO A 79 10.68 14.73 -0.28
CA PRO A 79 11.71 14.76 -1.33
C PRO A 79 13.10 14.33 -0.83
N THR A 80 13.33 14.36 0.48
CA THR A 80 14.58 13.90 1.10
C THR A 80 14.69 12.38 1.13
N LEU A 81 13.55 11.67 1.06
CA LEU A 81 13.50 10.21 1.10
C LEU A 81 13.88 9.64 -0.29
N THR A 82 15.17 9.40 -0.49
CA THR A 82 15.74 8.87 -1.74
C THR A 82 16.49 7.57 -1.47
N ASN A 83 16.75 6.78 -2.52
CA ASN A 83 17.56 5.55 -2.47
C ASN A 83 17.06 4.48 -1.48
N ILE A 84 15.77 4.18 -1.51
CA ILE A 84 15.18 3.12 -0.67
C ILE A 84 15.57 1.75 -1.24
N ASP A 85 16.39 1.01 -0.48
CA ASP A 85 16.70 -0.39 -0.77
C ASP A 85 15.52 -1.28 -0.36
N LEU A 86 14.93 -1.97 -1.34
CA LEU A 86 13.85 -2.93 -1.14
C LEU A 86 14.34 -4.39 -1.28
N LEU A 87 15.58 -4.60 -1.70
CA LEU A 87 16.15 -5.93 -1.97
C LEU A 87 16.77 -6.55 -0.73
N THR A 88 17.33 -5.72 0.16
CA THR A 88 17.94 -6.16 1.41
C THR A 88 16.93 -6.16 2.55
N LEU A 89 16.82 -7.27 3.27
CA LEU A 89 16.00 -7.34 4.47
C LEU A 89 16.66 -6.55 5.61
N GLY A 90 15.90 -5.67 6.24
CA GLY A 90 16.43 -4.85 7.33
C GLY A 90 15.40 -3.86 7.89
N LYS A 91 15.83 -3.11 8.90
CA LYS A 91 15.11 -1.95 9.41
C LYS A 91 15.94 -0.72 9.08
N HIS A 92 15.34 0.22 8.38
CA HIS A 92 15.95 1.51 8.05
C HIS A 92 15.17 2.62 8.75
N ILE A 93 15.88 3.64 9.23
CA ILE A 93 15.31 4.84 9.82
C ILE A 93 15.75 5.99 8.92
N TYR A 94 14.78 6.77 8.46
CA TYR A 94 14.98 7.95 7.64
C TYR A 94 14.51 9.15 8.44
N GLU A 95 15.33 10.20 8.49
CA GLU A 95 15.05 11.47 9.18
C GLU A 95 14.22 12.42 8.32
#